data_AF-A0A850MVL3-F1
#
_entry.id   AF-A0A850MVL3-F1
#
_cell.length_a   1.000
_cell.length_b   1.000
_cell.length_c   1.000
_cell.angle_alpha   90.00
_cell.angle_beta   90.00
_cell.angle_gamma   90.00
#
_symmetry.space_group_name_H-M   'P 1'
#
loop_
_entity.id
_entity.type
_entity.pdbx_description
1 polymer ?
#
loop_
_entity_poly.entity_id
_entity_poly.type
_entity_poly.pdbx_seq_one_letter_code
_entity_poly.pdbx_strand_id
1 'polypeptide(L)' 'MAARQFHMATEDEIKKGKTTDIYFIRANEILEKKGLDKVRVYAEVSTSGFPRNWSWGILIGIKEVANLFEGCPVDV' A
#
# COMPACT_ATOMS: atom_id res chain seq x y z
N MET A 1 -18.63 7.24 14.86
CA MET A 1 -18.73 7.32 13.39
C MET A 1 -20.18 7.13 13.03
N ALA A 2 -20.74 7.92 12.11
CA ALA A 2 -22.10 7.68 11.63
C ALA A 2 -22.20 6.25 11.05
N ALA A 3 -23.30 5.56 11.31
CA ALA A 3 -23.55 4.24 10.75
C ALA A 3 -23.51 4.34 9.22
N ARG A 4 -22.63 3.56 8.59
CA ARG A 4 -22.51 3.53 7.13
C ARG A 4 -23.50 2.53 6.55
N GLN A 5 -24.11 2.92 5.43
CA GLN A 5 -25.00 2.03 4.68
C GLN A 5 -24.24 0.92 3.93
N PHE A 6 -22.97 1.14 3.59
CA PHE A 6 -22.15 0.21 2.82
C PHE A 6 -20.81 -0.07 3.53
N HIS A 7 -20.36 -1.32 3.44
CA HIS A 7 -19.05 -1.77 3.90
C HIS A 7 -17.98 -1.47 2.84
N MET A 8 -17.63 -0.20 2.69
CA MET A 8 -16.57 0.25 1.81
C MET A 8 -15.63 1.20 2.54
N ALA A 9 -14.36 1.17 2.15
CA ALA A 9 -13.39 2.16 2.56
C ALA A 9 -13.63 3.47 1.79
N THR A 10 -13.52 4.60 2.48
CA THR A 10 -13.49 5.91 1.83
C THR A 10 -12.09 6.21 1.28
N GLU A 11 -12.00 7.15 0.35
CA GLU A 11 -10.71 7.63 -0.18
C GLU A 11 -9.77 8.09 0.94
N ASP A 12 -10.29 8.79 1.96
CA ASP A 12 -9.53 9.23 3.13
C ASP A 12 -9.02 8.04 3.97
N GLU A 13 -9.82 6.98 4.11
CA GLU A 13 -9.39 5.79 4.84
C GLU A 13 -8.28 5.04 4.11
N ILE A 14 -8.37 4.94 2.79
CA ILE A 14 -7.34 4.34 1.94
C ILE A 14 -6.06 5.20 2.02
N LYS A 15 -6.16 6.52 1.83
CA LYS A 15 -5.02 7.45 1.83
C LYS A 15 -4.32 7.53 3.20
N LYS A 16 -5.06 7.31 4.31
CA LYS A 16 -4.51 7.22 5.67
C LYS A 16 -4.02 5.82 6.04
N GLY A 17 -4.02 4.85 5.11
CA GLY A 17 -3.56 3.49 5.35
C GLY A 17 -4.45 2.67 6.29
N LYS A 18 -5.72 3.07 6.53
CA LYS A 18 -6.63 2.35 7.45
C LYS A 18 -7.12 1.02 6.91
N THR A 19 -6.87 0.74 5.63
CA THR A 19 -7.18 -0.52 4.94
C THR A 19 -5.97 -1.45 4.84
N THR A 20 -4.86 -1.14 5.53
CA THR A 20 -3.65 -1.97 5.54
C THR A 20 -3.83 -3.21 6.40
N ASP A 21 -3.04 -4.25 6.11
CA ASP A 21 -2.89 -5.37 7.02
C ASP A 21 -2.22 -4.92 8.33
N ILE A 22 -2.77 -5.36 9.47
CA ILE A 22 -2.31 -4.93 10.81
C ILE A 22 -0.83 -5.21 11.08
N TYR A 23 -0.23 -6.18 10.39
CA TYR A 23 1.19 -6.49 10.58
C TYR A 23 2.10 -5.35 10.12
N PHE A 24 1.69 -4.52 9.15
CA PHE A 24 2.47 -3.35 8.73
C PHE A 24 2.56 -2.31 9.84
N ILE A 25 1.46 -2.04 10.54
CA ILE A 25 1.43 -1.10 11.68
C ILE A 25 2.36 -1.63 12.78
N ARG A 26 2.24 -2.91 13.13
CA ARG A 26 3.09 -3.56 14.15
C ARG A 26 4.57 -3.57 13.75
N ALA A 27 4.87 -3.83 12.48
CA ALA A 27 6.24 -3.81 11.97
C ALA A 27 6.83 -2.40 12.03
N ASN A 28 6.06 -1.38 11.64
CA ASN A 28 6.49 0.01 11.71
C ASN A 28 6.82 0.43 13.16
N GLU A 29 5.97 0.08 14.14
CA GLU A 29 6.24 0.33 15.55
C GLU A 29 7.55 -0.33 16.04
N ILE A 30 7.86 -1.53 15.54
CA ILE A 30 9.12 -2.23 15.87
C ILE A 30 10.32 -1.54 15.23
N LEU A 31 10.19 -1.09 13.97
CA LEU A 31 11.26 -0.37 13.26
C LEU A 31 11.58 0.96 13.93
N GLU A 32 10.57 1.73 14.32
CA GLU A 32 10.72 2.99 15.08
C GLU A 32 11.43 2.74 16.42
N LYS A 33 11.00 1.73 17.19
CA LYS A 33 11.65 1.37 18.47
C LYS A 33 13.10 0.91 18.31
N LYS A 34 13.46 0.39 17.14
CA LYS A 34 14.83 -0.03 16.80
C LYS A 34 15.64 1.09 16.12
N GLY A 35 15.04 2.25 15.84
CA GLY A 35 15.68 3.34 15.09
C GLY A 35 15.99 3.00 13.64
N LEU A 36 15.22 2.08 13.04
CA LEU A 36 15.39 1.61 11.66
C LEU A 36 14.34 2.17 10.69
N ASP A 37 13.43 3.02 11.17
CA ASP A 37 12.34 3.66 10.41
C ASP A 37 12.84 4.61 9.29
N LYS A 38 14.13 4.97 9.31
CA LYS A 38 14.76 5.90 8.34
C LYS A 38 15.77 5.22 7.42
N VAL A 39 15.90 3.89 7.50
CA VAL A 39 16.79 3.14 6.60
C VAL A 39 16.23 3.25 5.18
N ARG A 40 17.05 3.74 4.24
CA ARG A 40 16.67 3.80 2.84
C ARG A 40 16.60 2.40 2.25
N VAL A 41 15.51 2.10 1.56
CA VAL A 41 15.25 0.81 0.93
C VAL A 41 14.72 1.02 -0.48
N TYR A 42 14.80 -0.03 -1.29
CA TYR A 42 14.15 -0.11 -2.59
C TYR A 42 13.14 -1.25 -2.55
N ALA A 43 11.93 -1.01 -3.04
CA ALA A 43 10.87 -2.00 -3.11
C ALA A 43 10.46 -2.21 -4.57
N GLU A 44 10.36 -3.47 -4.98
CA GLU A 44 9.89 -3.85 -6.31
C GLU A 44 8.56 -4.58 -6.20
N VAL A 45 7.67 -4.34 -7.17
CA VAL A 45 6.40 -5.05 -7.30
C VAL A 45 6.50 -5.96 -8.52
N SER A 46 6.46 -7.27 -8.28
CA SER A 46 6.43 -8.30 -9.30
C SER A 46 5.27 -9.25 -9.06
N THR A 47 4.78 -9.89 -10.11
CA THR A 47 3.80 -10.97 -9.97
C THR A 47 4.52 -12.30 -9.80
N SER A 48 4.03 -13.16 -8.90
CA SER A 48 4.49 -14.55 -8.80
C SER A 48 4.02 -15.42 -9.96
N GLY A 49 3.01 -14.97 -10.71
CA GLY A 49 2.49 -15.63 -11.90
C GLY A 49 1.25 -14.94 -12.44
N PHE A 50 0.91 -15.19 -13.71
CA PHE A 50 -0.33 -14.69 -14.29
C PHE A 50 -1.46 -15.72 -14.15
N PRO A 51 -2.73 -15.29 -14.12
CA PRO A 51 -3.86 -16.20 -14.19
C PRO A 51 -3.72 -17.17 -15.36
N ARG A 52 -4.16 -18.42 -15.18
CA ARG A 52 -4.14 -19.47 -16.21
C ARG A 52 -2.76 -19.73 -16.84
N ASN A 53 -1.67 -19.43 -16.12
CA ASN A 53 -0.28 -19.57 -16.58
C ASN A 53 0.00 -18.81 -17.88
N TRP A 54 -0.59 -17.63 -18.07
CA TRP A 54 -0.26 -16.77 -19.20
C TRP A 54 1.20 -16.28 -19.13
N SER A 55 1.77 -16.00 -20.30
CA SER A 55 3.13 -15.46 -20.44
C SER A 55 3.18 -13.93 -20.42
N TRP A 56 2.02 -13.26 -20.36
CA TRP A 56 1.92 -11.81 -20.42
C TRP A 56 0.67 -11.31 -19.68
N GLY A 57 0.63 -9.99 -19.44
CA GLY A 57 -0.52 -9.30 -18.89
C GLY A 57 -0.49 -7.82 -19.28
N ILE A 58 -1.57 -7.10 -18.97
CA ILE A 58 -1.68 -5.65 -19.18
C ILE A 58 -1.53 -4.97 -17.82
N LEU A 59 -0.59 -4.03 -17.72
CA LEU A 59 -0.40 -3.22 -16.53
C LEU A 59 -1.46 -2.10 -16.48
N ILE A 60 -2.23 -2.08 -15.41
CA ILE A 60 -3.26 -1.06 -15.11
C ILE A 60 -3.17 -0.68 -13.62
N GLY A 61 -3.80 0.42 -13.22
CA GLY A 61 -3.84 0.86 -11.81
C GLY A 61 -2.76 1.86 -11.40
N ILE A 62 -1.86 2.25 -12.32
CA ILE A 62 -0.72 3.13 -12.03
C ILE A 62 -1.19 4.52 -11.54
N LYS A 63 -2.31 5.01 -12.07
CA LYS A 63 -2.87 6.30 -11.64
C LYS A 63 -3.32 6.26 -10.18
N GLU A 64 -4.04 5.22 -9.74
CA GLU A 64 -4.45 5.10 -8.34
C GLU A 64 -3.24 4.98 -7.40
N VAL A 65 -2.19 4.26 -7.81
CA VAL A 65 -0.94 4.15 -7.03
C VAL A 65 -0.25 5.51 -6.91
N ALA A 66 -0.08 6.25 -8.01
CA ALA A 66 0.49 7.59 -7.99
C ALA A 66 -0.31 8.53 -7.07
N ASN A 67 -1.64 8.51 -7.19
CA ASN A 67 -2.54 9.26 -6.31
C ASN A 67 -2.42 8.82 -4.84
N LEU A 68 -2.16 7.54 -4.55
CA LEU A 68 -1.98 7.04 -3.19
C LEU A 68 -0.67 7.51 -2.56
N PHE A 69 0.41 7.58 -3.34
CA PHE A 69 1.73 8.02 -2.86
C PHE A 69 1.98 9.53 -2.99
N GLU A 70 1.08 10.29 -3.63
CA GLU A 70 1.21 11.75 -3.73
C GLU A 70 1.35 12.39 -2.34
N GLY A 71 2.41 13.19 -2.15
CA GLY A 71 2.75 13.84 -0.88
C GLY A 71 3.51 12.95 0.12
N CYS A 72 3.76 11.69 -0.19
CA CYS A 72 4.63 10.82 0.60
C CYS A 72 6.11 11.07 0.25
N PRO A 73 7.04 10.98 1.21
CA PRO A 73 8.47 11.22 0.99
C PRO A 73 9.16 9.99 0.36
N VAL A 74 8.71 9.57 -0.82
CA VAL A 74 9.22 8.41 -1.57
C VAL A 74 9.27 8.71 -3.07
N ASP A 75 10.14 8.00 -3.77
CA ASP A 75 10.14 7.95 -5.23
C ASP A 75 9.31 6.74 -5.69
N VAL A 76 8.43 6.94 -6.68
CA VAL A 76 7.52 5.92 -7.23
C VAL A 76 7.57 5.93 -8.75
#